data_AF-A0A819M4G5-F1
#
_entry.id   AF-A0A819M4G5-F1
#
_cell.length_a   1.000
_cell.length_b   1.000
_cell.length_c   1.000
_cell.angle_alpha   90.00
_cell.angle_beta   90.00
_cell.angle_gamma   90.00
#
_symmetry.space_group_name_H-M   'P 1'
#
loop_
_entity.id
_entity.type
_entity.pdbx_description
1 polymer ?
#
loop_
_entity_poly.entity_id
_entity_poly.type
_entity_poly.pdbx_seq_one_letter_code
_entity_poly.pdbx_strand_id
1 'polypeptide(L)'
;MLPQEESLAILAEFLRVHYCERVNGISIDTIVELGRVVLQANTFVYGNKFYRQIIGGAMGSAFTLTLPNIFMWKWERQTILPKLGFHEIYGRYIDNVFFKSNESEDKVKELLEAANNFHPNIKLEYHIGKSIPFLDVVVKNNNGILASSVYHKPSTQPTVVSFLSDHPRHVFRNVIHTALTRAVRYSSSFEVFNNERRAIRLMFLYNRLVVGFRNNPNIEFELSRKRPSSSILKDPLRKKGLASKTLSLPIDMETSSDPTLLLPDYLKLSDSKFTQMLLTSTSNIMNQDELIESERHITIYSSSYTTRQ
;
A
#
# COMPACT_ATOMS: atom_id res chain seq x y z
N MET A 1 -15.66 0.94 -14.81
CA MET A 1 -14.41 1.63 -15.22
C MET A 1 -14.56 3.15 -15.09
N LEU A 2 -13.45 3.92 -15.04
CA LEU A 2 -13.51 5.39 -14.96
C LEU A 2 -13.89 6.02 -16.31
N PRO A 3 -14.71 7.08 -16.37
CA PRO A 3 -15.04 7.77 -17.61
C PRO A 3 -13.79 8.42 -18.24
N GLN A 4 -13.56 8.19 -19.55
CA GLN A 4 -12.33 8.62 -20.22
C GLN A 4 -12.18 10.15 -20.24
N GLU A 5 -13.20 10.87 -20.67
CA GLU A 5 -13.18 12.34 -20.79
C GLU A 5 -13.00 13.03 -19.44
N GLU A 6 -13.73 12.56 -18.43
CA GLU A 6 -13.60 13.07 -17.06
C GLU A 6 -12.19 12.82 -16.52
N SER A 7 -11.65 11.62 -16.74
CA SER A 7 -10.29 11.28 -16.31
C SER A 7 -9.24 12.18 -16.96
N LEU A 8 -9.40 12.51 -18.25
CA LEU A 8 -8.51 13.43 -18.96
C LEU A 8 -8.64 14.88 -18.46
N ALA A 9 -9.85 15.32 -18.10
CA ALA A 9 -10.06 16.63 -17.48
C ALA A 9 -9.36 16.72 -16.11
N ILE A 10 -9.47 15.67 -15.29
CA ILE A 10 -8.79 15.59 -13.99
C ILE A 10 -7.27 15.50 -14.17
N LEU A 11 -6.79 14.81 -15.21
CA LEU A 11 -5.37 14.83 -15.57
C LEU A 11 -4.90 16.26 -15.88
N ALA A 12 -5.64 17.01 -16.68
CA ALA A 12 -5.30 18.39 -17.00
C ALA A 12 -5.25 19.27 -15.74
N GLU A 13 -6.21 19.12 -14.84
CA GLU A 13 -6.25 19.81 -13.54
C GLU A 13 -5.04 19.43 -12.67
N PHE A 14 -4.76 18.14 -12.52
CA PHE A 14 -3.61 17.64 -11.77
C PHE A 14 -2.30 18.21 -12.31
N LEU A 15 -2.14 18.20 -13.64
CA LEU A 15 -0.95 18.74 -14.28
C LEU A 15 -0.81 20.24 -14.04
N ARG A 16 -1.88 21.02 -14.13
CA ARG A 16 -1.84 22.47 -13.83
C ARG A 16 -1.53 22.79 -12.37
N VAL A 17 -1.92 21.91 -11.44
CA VAL A 17 -1.64 22.09 -10.01
C VAL A 17 -0.19 21.77 -9.66
N HIS A 18 0.41 20.75 -10.29
CA HIS A 18 1.73 20.24 -9.92
C HIS A 18 2.85 20.64 -10.88
N TYR A 19 2.50 21.02 -12.09
CA TYR A 19 3.41 21.48 -13.13
C TYR A 19 2.90 22.84 -13.63
N CYS A 20 3.82 23.69 -14.09
CA CYS A 20 3.43 24.87 -14.85
C CYS A 20 2.74 24.45 -16.16
N GLU A 21 2.42 25.39 -17.06
CA GLU A 21 1.76 25.11 -18.35
C GLU A 21 2.45 24.04 -19.24
N ARG A 22 3.66 23.59 -18.89
CA ARG A 22 4.43 22.57 -19.61
C ARG A 22 5.06 21.54 -18.68
N VAL A 23 5.12 20.29 -19.15
CA VAL A 23 5.87 19.18 -18.54
C VAL A 23 6.96 18.76 -19.52
N ASN A 24 8.23 18.85 -19.13
CA ASN A 24 9.38 18.52 -19.99
C ASN A 24 9.33 19.19 -21.38
N GLY A 25 8.86 20.44 -21.43
CA GLY A 25 8.72 21.21 -22.67
C GLY A 25 7.45 20.95 -23.49
N ILE A 26 6.65 19.94 -23.12
CA ILE A 26 5.38 19.59 -23.77
C ILE A 26 4.23 20.34 -23.08
N SER A 27 3.32 20.96 -23.83
CA SER A 27 2.16 21.63 -23.24
C SER A 27 1.19 20.62 -22.62
N ILE A 28 0.47 21.07 -21.58
CA ILE A 28 -0.55 20.24 -20.92
C ILE A 28 -1.62 19.77 -21.93
N ASP A 29 -2.05 20.65 -22.84
CA ASP A 29 -3.05 20.31 -23.86
C ASP A 29 -2.55 19.19 -24.79
N THR A 30 -1.27 19.21 -25.19
CA THR A 30 -0.68 18.12 -25.97
C THR A 30 -0.64 16.82 -25.18
N ILE A 31 -0.33 16.85 -23.87
CA ILE A 31 -0.33 15.64 -23.03
C ILE A 31 -1.74 15.04 -22.91
N VAL A 32 -2.75 15.90 -22.74
CA VAL A 32 -4.15 15.49 -22.69
C VAL A 32 -4.59 14.85 -24.01
N GLU A 33 -4.22 15.43 -25.15
CA GLU A 33 -4.52 14.87 -26.47
C GLU A 33 -3.80 13.54 -26.72
N LEU A 34 -2.53 13.41 -26.29
CA LEU A 34 -1.84 12.12 -26.34
C LEU A 34 -2.54 11.07 -25.45
N GLY A 35 -2.96 11.46 -24.25
CA GLY A 35 -3.74 10.60 -23.35
C GLY A 35 -5.07 10.17 -23.98
N ARG A 36 -5.75 11.08 -24.67
CA ARG A 36 -6.97 10.81 -25.43
C ARG A 36 -6.75 9.76 -26.50
N VAL A 37 -5.68 9.87 -27.30
CA VAL A 37 -5.31 8.87 -28.30
C VAL A 37 -5.12 7.51 -27.65
N VAL A 38 -4.39 7.42 -26.53
CA VAL A 38 -4.15 6.15 -25.81
C VAL A 38 -5.46 5.50 -25.33
N LEU A 39 -6.42 6.29 -24.86
CA LEU A 39 -7.71 5.77 -24.36
C LEU A 39 -8.69 5.41 -25.49
N GLN A 40 -8.76 6.23 -26.54
CA GLN A 40 -9.77 6.10 -27.60
C GLN A 40 -9.33 5.18 -28.75
N ALA A 41 -8.02 5.05 -29.01
CA ALA A 41 -7.48 4.15 -30.04
C ALA A 41 -7.41 2.67 -29.60
N ASN A 42 -7.97 2.36 -28.43
CA ASN A 42 -7.95 1.02 -27.88
C ASN A 42 -9.06 0.13 -28.47
N THR A 43 -8.68 -0.63 -29.49
CA THR A 43 -9.55 -1.60 -30.17
C THR A 43 -8.97 -3.01 -30.09
N PHE A 44 -9.84 -4.01 -29.98
CA PHE A 44 -9.44 -5.42 -29.90
C PHE A 44 -10.44 -6.31 -30.63
N VAL A 45 -10.00 -7.51 -31.00
CA VAL A 45 -10.82 -8.52 -31.68
C VAL A 45 -11.11 -9.66 -30.72
N TYR A 46 -12.38 -10.02 -30.59
CA TYR A 46 -12.82 -11.19 -29.83
C TYR A 46 -13.95 -11.90 -30.59
N GLY A 47 -13.86 -13.22 -30.76
CA GLY A 47 -14.89 -13.98 -31.48
C GLY A 47 -15.17 -13.46 -32.90
N ASN A 48 -14.12 -13.07 -33.63
CA ASN A 48 -14.19 -12.48 -34.98
C ASN A 48 -15.02 -11.18 -35.07
N LYS A 49 -15.16 -10.45 -33.95
CA LYS A 49 -15.82 -9.14 -33.87
C LYS A 49 -14.84 -8.10 -33.34
N PHE A 50 -14.96 -6.88 -33.86
CA PHE A 50 -14.18 -5.72 -33.43
C PHE A 50 -14.90 -5.00 -32.29
N TYR A 51 -14.16 -4.70 -31.23
CA TYR A 51 -14.63 -3.96 -30.07
C TYR A 51 -13.73 -2.76 -29.81
N ARG A 52 -14.32 -1.69 -29.29
CA ARG A 52 -13.60 -0.52 -28.79
C ARG A 52 -13.95 -0.31 -27.33
N GLN A 53 -12.93 -0.10 -26.50
CA GLN A 53 -13.15 0.21 -25.09
C GLN A 53 -13.61 1.66 -24.93
N ILE A 54 -14.81 1.85 -24.39
CA ILE A 54 -15.45 3.18 -24.22
C ILE A 54 -15.33 3.75 -22.80
N ILE A 55 -15.01 2.91 -21.80
CA ILE A 55 -14.85 3.31 -20.40
C ILE A 55 -13.57 2.66 -19.86
N GLY A 56 -12.76 3.43 -19.13
CA GLY A 56 -11.43 3.04 -18.68
C GLY A 56 -10.43 2.96 -19.83
N GLY A 57 -9.34 2.23 -19.63
CA GLY A 57 -8.36 1.96 -20.68
C GLY A 57 -7.89 0.50 -20.69
N ALA A 58 -7.07 0.16 -21.68
CA ALA A 58 -6.53 -1.19 -21.87
C ALA A 58 -5.78 -1.66 -20.62
N MET A 59 -6.15 -2.82 -20.08
CA MET A 59 -5.34 -3.46 -19.04
C MET A 59 -3.91 -3.70 -19.55
N GLY A 60 -2.92 -3.32 -18.76
CA GLY A 60 -1.50 -3.45 -19.11
C GLY A 60 -0.88 -2.20 -19.73
N SER A 61 -1.66 -1.17 -20.08
CA SER A 61 -1.09 0.13 -20.47
C SER A 61 -0.57 0.89 -19.26
N ALA A 62 0.69 1.34 -19.29
CA ALA A 62 1.29 2.12 -18.21
C ALA A 62 0.48 3.39 -17.87
N PHE A 63 -0.07 4.05 -18.90
CA PHE A 63 -0.91 5.23 -18.72
C PHE A 63 -2.20 4.91 -17.96
N THR A 64 -2.76 3.71 -18.17
CA THR A 64 -3.99 3.27 -17.51
C THR A 64 -3.81 2.86 -16.05
N LEU A 65 -2.56 2.76 -15.56
CA LEU A 65 -2.26 2.66 -14.13
C LEU A 65 -2.11 4.05 -13.50
N THR A 66 -1.50 5.00 -14.20
CA THR A 66 -1.28 6.36 -13.70
C THR A 66 -2.58 7.16 -13.63
N LEU A 67 -3.43 7.07 -14.66
CA LEU A 67 -4.62 7.89 -14.78
C LEU A 67 -5.65 7.64 -13.66
N PRO A 68 -5.97 6.40 -13.24
CA PRO A 68 -6.83 6.17 -12.08
C PRO A 68 -6.24 6.69 -10.78
N ASN A 69 -4.92 6.65 -10.60
CA ASN A 69 -4.28 7.20 -9.40
C ASN A 69 -4.47 8.72 -9.32
N ILE A 70 -4.41 9.42 -10.46
CA ILE A 70 -4.69 10.85 -10.57
C ILE A 70 -6.18 11.15 -10.37
N PHE A 71 -7.07 10.30 -10.90
CA PHE A 71 -8.50 10.41 -10.63
C PHE A 71 -8.78 10.33 -9.11
N MET A 72 -8.21 9.31 -8.46
CA MET A 72 -8.36 9.11 -7.02
C MET A 72 -7.76 10.27 -6.22
N TRP A 73 -6.67 10.90 -6.66
CA TRP A 73 -6.14 12.10 -6.01
C TRP A 73 -7.19 13.21 -5.85
N LYS A 74 -7.98 13.49 -6.91
CA LYS A 74 -9.03 14.51 -6.83
C LYS A 74 -10.16 14.05 -5.91
N TRP A 75 -10.62 12.82 -6.09
CA TRP A 75 -11.68 12.24 -5.28
C TRP A 75 -11.32 12.24 -3.77
N GLU A 76 -10.10 11.83 -3.42
CA GLU A 76 -9.60 11.79 -2.04
C GLU A 76 -9.61 13.18 -1.40
N ARG A 77 -9.16 14.20 -2.15
CA ARG A 77 -9.14 15.61 -1.70
C ARG A 77 -10.52 16.20 -1.46
N GLN A 78 -11.55 15.68 -2.12
CA GLN A 78 -12.91 16.18 -2.01
C GLN A 78 -13.76 15.40 -0.99
N THR A 79 -13.34 14.19 -0.64
CA THR A 79 -14.16 13.26 0.17
C THR A 79 -13.53 12.96 1.52
N ILE A 80 -12.36 12.32 1.52
CA ILE A 80 -11.75 11.73 2.72
C ILE A 80 -10.80 12.73 3.39
N LEU A 81 -9.84 13.28 2.64
CA LEU A 81 -8.76 14.10 3.20
C LEU A 81 -9.24 15.29 4.04
N PRO A 82 -10.30 16.04 3.65
CA PRO A 82 -10.79 17.16 4.46
C PRO A 82 -11.35 16.74 5.83
N LYS A 83 -11.73 15.46 5.97
CA LYS A 83 -12.32 14.89 7.18
C LYS A 83 -11.29 14.15 8.05
N LEU A 84 -10.03 14.05 7.60
CA LEU A 84 -8.97 13.41 8.37
C LEU A 84 -8.49 14.33 9.49
N GLY A 85 -8.66 13.89 10.73
CA GLY A 85 -8.06 14.50 11.91
C GLY A 85 -6.56 14.21 12.03
N PHE A 86 -5.89 14.89 12.95
CA PHE A 86 -4.44 14.78 13.16
C PHE A 86 -3.97 13.37 13.59
N HIS A 87 -4.82 12.60 14.27
CA HIS A 87 -4.50 11.27 14.81
C HIS A 87 -4.93 10.12 13.90
N GLU A 88 -5.43 10.44 12.71
CA GLU A 88 -5.93 9.50 11.73
C GLU A 88 -4.81 9.02 10.81
N ILE A 89 -4.86 7.76 10.39
CA ILE A 89 -3.93 7.25 9.38
C ILE A 89 -4.74 6.89 8.15
N TYR A 90 -4.37 7.47 7.01
CA TYR A 90 -4.95 7.14 5.72
C TYR A 90 -3.82 6.77 4.76
N GLY A 91 -3.97 5.65 4.06
CA GLY A 91 -3.03 5.22 3.04
C GLY A 91 -3.75 4.48 1.93
N ARG A 92 -3.36 4.73 0.68
CA ARG A 92 -3.87 4.02 -0.48
C ARG A 92 -2.73 3.38 -1.26
N TYR A 93 -2.94 2.13 -1.64
CA TYR A 93 -2.13 1.38 -2.59
C TYR A 93 -2.98 0.98 -3.79
N ILE A 94 -2.86 1.75 -4.88
CA ILE A 94 -3.66 1.58 -6.11
C ILE A 94 -5.16 1.60 -5.78
N ASP A 95 -5.78 0.43 -5.68
CA ASP A 95 -7.18 0.17 -5.40
C ASP A 95 -7.48 -0.19 -3.95
N ASN A 96 -6.44 -0.52 -3.18
CA ASN A 96 -6.53 -0.90 -1.78
C ASN A 96 -6.36 0.33 -0.89
N VAL A 97 -7.37 0.66 -0.10
CA VAL A 97 -7.30 1.78 0.86
C VAL A 97 -7.26 1.23 2.28
N PHE A 98 -6.37 1.76 3.11
CA PHE A 98 -6.27 1.54 4.55
C PHE A 98 -6.59 2.83 5.28
N PHE A 99 -7.43 2.71 6.30
CA PHE A 99 -7.82 3.84 7.13
C PHE A 99 -7.89 3.39 8.59
N LYS A 100 -7.29 4.18 9.48
CA LYS A 100 -7.37 4.05 10.93
C LYS A 100 -7.97 5.34 11.45
N SER A 101 -9.04 5.18 12.24
CA SER A 101 -9.71 6.27 12.94
C SER A 101 -9.83 6.06 14.43
N ASN A 102 -9.82 7.15 15.19
CA ASN A 102 -10.20 7.19 16.61
C ASN A 102 -11.67 7.59 16.81
N GLU A 103 -12.37 7.97 15.73
CA GLU A 103 -13.79 8.32 15.79
C GLU A 103 -14.67 7.10 16.04
N SER A 104 -15.93 7.34 16.43
CA SER A 104 -16.91 6.27 16.55
C SER A 104 -17.13 5.57 15.21
N GLU A 105 -17.43 4.26 15.27
CA GLU A 105 -17.70 3.45 14.09
C GLU A 105 -18.80 4.06 13.20
N ASP A 106 -19.81 4.68 13.80
CA ASP A 106 -20.92 5.30 13.08
C ASP A 106 -20.48 6.53 12.27
N LYS A 107 -19.63 7.39 12.82
CA LYS A 107 -19.07 8.54 12.09
C LYS A 107 -18.18 8.09 10.93
N VAL A 108 -17.42 7.01 11.13
CA VAL A 108 -16.61 6.43 10.05
C VAL A 108 -17.50 5.88 8.95
N LYS A 109 -18.60 5.19 9.28
CA LYS A 109 -19.57 4.72 8.29
C LYS A 109 -20.20 5.88 7.53
N GLU A 110 -20.62 6.94 8.21
CA GLU A 110 -21.16 8.15 7.57
C GLU A 110 -20.16 8.76 6.57
N LEU A 111 -18.89 8.86 6.95
CA LEU A 111 -17.83 9.33 6.06
C LEU A 111 -17.70 8.45 4.81
N LEU A 112 -17.70 7.13 4.98
CA LEU A 112 -17.55 6.17 3.90
C LEU A 112 -18.77 6.13 2.97
N GLU A 113 -19.97 6.26 3.51
CA GLU A 113 -21.20 6.38 2.74
C GLU A 113 -21.23 7.68 1.94
N ALA A 114 -20.85 8.81 2.54
CA ALA A 114 -20.70 10.07 1.82
C ALA A 114 -19.67 9.97 0.69
N ALA A 115 -18.54 9.29 0.94
CA ALA A 115 -17.52 9.05 -0.09
C ALA A 115 -18.03 8.15 -1.23
N ASN A 116 -18.82 7.12 -0.91
CA ASN A 116 -19.47 6.25 -1.89
C ASN A 116 -20.51 6.96 -2.75
N ASN A 117 -21.22 7.93 -2.17
CA ASN A 117 -22.23 8.71 -2.89
C ASN A 117 -21.62 9.84 -3.75
N PHE A 118 -20.32 10.12 -3.62
CA PHE A 118 -19.68 11.23 -4.31
C PHE A 118 -19.57 11.02 -5.82
N HIS A 119 -19.31 9.80 -6.29
CA HIS A 119 -19.12 9.53 -7.72
C HIS A 119 -19.74 8.19 -8.16
N PRO A 120 -20.59 8.16 -9.20
CA PRO A 120 -21.35 6.95 -9.58
C PRO A 120 -20.48 5.75 -10.00
N ASN A 121 -19.27 6.01 -10.50
CA ASN A 121 -18.35 4.95 -10.95
C ASN A 121 -17.36 4.51 -9.87
N ILE A 122 -17.37 5.13 -8.69
CA ILE A 122 -16.51 4.74 -7.56
C ILE A 122 -17.41 4.09 -6.51
N LYS A 123 -17.06 2.86 -6.12
CA LYS A 123 -17.72 2.14 -5.05
C LYS A 123 -16.65 1.53 -4.16
N LEU A 124 -16.61 1.99 -2.92
CA LEU A 124 -15.83 1.46 -1.83
C LEU A 124 -16.60 0.31 -1.20
N GLU A 125 -16.06 -0.89 -1.32
CA GLU A 125 -16.47 -2.01 -0.49
C GLU A 125 -15.58 -2.03 0.74
N TYR A 126 -16.15 -2.00 1.94
CA TYR A 126 -15.37 -1.80 3.15
C TYR A 126 -15.73 -2.77 4.26
N HIS A 127 -14.74 -3.06 5.09
CA HIS A 127 -14.88 -3.84 6.31
C HIS A 127 -14.30 -3.04 7.47
N ILE A 128 -15.06 -2.97 8.57
CA ILE A 128 -14.68 -2.31 9.81
C ILE A 128 -14.48 -3.40 10.86
N GLY A 129 -13.37 -3.33 11.60
CA GLY A 129 -13.10 -4.26 12.66
C GLY A 129 -11.77 -4.04 13.37
N LYS A 130 -11.56 -4.82 14.43
CA LYS A 130 -10.32 -4.82 15.22
C LYS A 130 -9.19 -5.61 14.58
N SER A 131 -9.46 -6.38 13.53
CA SER A 131 -8.46 -7.20 12.83
C SER A 131 -8.83 -7.25 11.36
N ILE A 132 -8.03 -6.64 10.50
CA ILE A 132 -8.34 -6.52 9.08
C ILE A 132 -7.13 -6.92 8.23
N PRO A 133 -7.35 -7.76 7.21
CA PRO A 133 -6.35 -7.99 6.19
C PRO A 133 -6.23 -6.75 5.28
N PHE A 134 -5.00 -6.34 5.03
CA PHE A 134 -4.65 -5.30 4.07
C PHE A 134 -3.40 -5.77 3.30
N LEU A 135 -3.56 -6.00 1.99
CA LEU A 135 -2.52 -6.62 1.16
C LEU A 135 -2.03 -7.95 1.75
N ASP A 136 -0.73 -8.07 2.00
CA ASP A 136 -0.06 -9.26 2.55
C ASP A 136 0.04 -9.27 4.08
N VAL A 137 -0.61 -8.33 4.76
CA VAL A 137 -0.53 -8.08 6.20
C VAL A 137 -1.91 -8.17 6.85
N VAL A 138 -2.01 -8.75 8.04
CA VAL A 138 -3.16 -8.55 8.94
C VAL A 138 -2.76 -7.51 9.96
N VAL A 139 -3.55 -6.45 10.07
CA VAL A 139 -3.38 -5.44 11.11
C VAL A 139 -4.44 -5.68 12.18
N LYS A 140 -4.00 -5.87 13.41
CA LYS A 140 -4.85 -6.09 14.57
C LYS A 140 -4.67 -4.95 15.57
N ASN A 141 -5.77 -4.33 15.97
CA ASN A 141 -5.81 -3.41 17.08
C ASN A 141 -5.93 -4.19 18.41
N ASN A 142 -4.92 -4.05 19.26
CA ASN A 142 -4.93 -4.50 20.65
C ASN A 142 -5.06 -3.28 21.57
N ASN A 143 -6.29 -2.79 21.75
CA ASN A 143 -6.62 -1.68 22.66
C ASN A 143 -5.75 -0.42 22.47
N GLY A 144 -5.68 0.10 21.24
CA GLY A 144 -4.87 1.29 20.91
C GLY A 144 -3.56 0.95 20.20
N ILE A 145 -3.04 -0.26 20.42
CA ILE A 145 -1.76 -0.69 19.87
C ILE A 145 -1.98 -1.57 18.63
N LEU A 146 -1.50 -1.09 17.48
CA LEU A 146 -1.53 -1.87 16.24
C LEU A 146 -0.41 -2.93 16.24
N ALA A 147 -0.82 -4.18 16.09
CA ALA A 147 0.04 -5.32 15.85
C ALA A 147 -0.15 -5.83 14.41
N SER A 148 0.91 -6.34 13.80
CA SER A 148 0.88 -6.81 12.42
C SER A 148 1.40 -8.25 12.34
N SER A 149 0.82 -9.02 11.43
CA SER A 149 1.30 -10.35 11.08
C SER A 149 1.14 -10.61 9.58
N VAL A 150 1.76 -11.67 9.09
CA VAL A 150 1.59 -12.12 7.71
C VAL A 150 0.14 -12.57 7.48
N TYR A 151 -0.50 -12.08 6.40
CA TYR A 151 -1.82 -12.56 5.98
C TYR A 151 -1.72 -13.78 5.07
N HIS A 152 -2.41 -14.85 5.45
CA HIS A 152 -2.60 -16.03 4.61
C HIS A 152 -4.06 -16.10 4.21
N LYS A 153 -4.34 -16.05 2.90
CA LYS A 153 -5.73 -16.22 2.42
C LYS A 153 -6.21 -17.62 2.82
N PRO A 154 -7.46 -17.79 3.28
CA PRO A 154 -7.99 -19.11 3.66
C PRO A 154 -7.93 -20.15 2.53
N SER A 155 -7.98 -19.70 1.27
CA SER A 155 -7.87 -20.55 0.08
C SER A 155 -6.43 -20.86 -0.34
N THR A 156 -5.42 -20.24 0.28
CA THR A 156 -4.02 -20.47 -0.07
C THR A 156 -3.62 -21.89 0.31
N GLN A 157 -3.32 -22.71 -0.70
CA GLN A 157 -2.63 -23.96 -0.47
C GLN A 157 -1.14 -23.70 -0.19
N PRO A 158 -0.50 -24.46 0.71
CA PRO A 158 0.91 -24.31 1.02
C PRO A 158 1.77 -24.93 -0.09
N THR A 159 1.53 -24.55 -1.35
CA THR A 159 2.28 -25.04 -2.51
C THR A 159 3.35 -24.03 -2.88
N VAL A 160 4.53 -24.53 -3.21
CA VAL A 160 5.61 -23.72 -3.77
C VAL A 160 6.17 -24.43 -4.99
N VAL A 161 6.95 -23.70 -5.77
CA VAL A 161 7.62 -24.23 -6.96
C VAL A 161 8.40 -25.51 -6.61
N SER A 162 8.07 -26.62 -7.28
CA SER A 162 8.69 -27.92 -7.05
C SER A 162 10.19 -27.86 -7.33
N PHE A 163 11.02 -28.40 -6.44
CA PHE A 163 12.48 -28.46 -6.66
C PHE A 163 12.89 -29.27 -7.90
N LEU A 164 12.00 -30.13 -8.38
CA LEU A 164 12.21 -30.97 -9.57
C LEU A 164 11.88 -30.23 -10.88
N SER A 165 11.34 -29.02 -10.80
CA SER A 165 11.10 -28.20 -11.99
C SER A 165 12.40 -27.63 -12.55
N ASP A 166 12.40 -27.32 -13.84
CA ASP A 166 13.57 -26.76 -14.56
C ASP A 166 13.76 -25.25 -14.31
N HIS A 167 13.48 -24.79 -13.08
CA HIS A 167 13.72 -23.41 -12.71
C HIS A 167 15.17 -23.21 -12.26
N PRO A 168 15.77 -22.04 -12.54
CA PRO A 168 17.11 -21.73 -12.05
C PRO A 168 17.21 -21.79 -10.51
N ARG A 169 18.37 -22.24 -9.99
CA ARG A 169 18.61 -22.38 -8.53
C ARG A 169 18.33 -21.11 -7.73
N HIS A 170 18.56 -19.94 -8.31
CA HIS A 170 18.31 -18.66 -7.65
C HIS A 170 16.82 -18.42 -7.38
N VAL A 171 15.91 -18.97 -8.18
CA VAL A 171 14.45 -18.86 -7.97
C VAL A 171 14.07 -19.55 -6.66
N PHE A 172 14.52 -20.78 -6.43
CA PHE A 172 14.26 -21.51 -5.18
C PHE A 172 14.82 -20.79 -3.95
N ARG A 173 16.05 -20.25 -4.05
CA ARG A 173 16.64 -19.45 -2.97
C ARG A 173 15.80 -18.20 -2.69
N ASN A 174 15.32 -17.55 -3.74
CA ASN A 174 14.48 -16.35 -3.62
C ASN A 174 13.12 -16.65 -3.01
N VAL A 175 12.48 -17.79 -3.32
CA VAL A 175 11.22 -18.19 -2.67
C VAL A 175 11.40 -18.27 -1.14
N ILE A 176 12.46 -18.94 -0.68
CA ILE A 176 12.79 -19.03 0.75
C ILE A 176 13.11 -17.65 1.33
N HIS A 177 13.98 -16.90 0.67
CA HIS A 177 14.43 -15.59 1.14
C HIS A 177 13.28 -14.58 1.24
N THR A 178 12.39 -14.54 0.25
CA THR A 178 11.24 -13.64 0.21
C THR A 178 10.22 -14.01 1.28
N ALA A 179 9.89 -15.29 1.45
CA ALA A 179 8.96 -15.74 2.50
C ALA A 179 9.46 -15.34 3.90
N LEU A 180 10.75 -15.57 4.18
CA LEU A 180 11.35 -15.21 5.47
C LEU A 180 11.49 -13.71 5.66
N THR A 181 11.87 -12.98 4.61
CA THR A 181 11.96 -11.51 4.66
C THR A 181 10.60 -10.89 4.92
N ARG A 182 9.55 -11.42 4.29
CA ARG A 182 8.15 -11.05 4.54
C ARG A 182 7.77 -11.31 6.00
N ALA A 183 8.08 -12.49 6.53
CA ALA A 183 7.82 -12.82 7.94
C ALA A 183 8.52 -11.85 8.91
N VAL A 184 9.78 -11.51 8.65
CA VAL A 184 10.54 -10.54 9.48
C VAL A 184 9.93 -9.14 9.41
N ARG A 185 9.55 -8.68 8.21
CA ARG A 185 9.04 -7.32 8.00
C ARG A 185 7.64 -7.13 8.58
N TYR A 186 6.76 -8.12 8.43
CA TYR A 186 5.34 -7.95 8.75
C TYR A 186 4.97 -8.39 10.17
N SER A 187 5.87 -9.07 10.88
CA SER A 187 5.60 -9.50 12.26
C SER A 187 5.97 -8.39 13.25
N SER A 188 5.00 -7.91 14.02
CA SER A 188 5.24 -6.90 15.05
C SER A 188 6.01 -7.41 16.28
N SER A 189 5.98 -8.73 16.53
CA SER A 189 6.69 -9.35 17.65
C SER A 189 7.53 -10.55 17.23
N PHE A 190 8.54 -10.87 18.04
CA PHE A 190 9.39 -12.04 17.82
C PHE A 190 8.61 -13.37 17.90
N GLU A 191 7.57 -13.42 18.73
CA GLU A 191 6.70 -14.59 18.84
C GLU A 191 5.90 -14.81 17.56
N VAL A 192 5.27 -13.76 17.03
CA VAL A 192 4.52 -13.79 15.77
C VAL A 192 5.45 -14.20 14.62
N PHE A 193 6.66 -13.63 14.57
CA PHE A 193 7.67 -14.03 13.60
C PHE A 193 8.05 -15.50 13.71
N ASN A 194 8.25 -16.03 14.92
CA ASN A 194 8.61 -17.44 15.10
C ASN A 194 7.49 -18.38 14.69
N ASN A 195 6.23 -18.02 14.94
CA ASN A 195 5.07 -18.80 14.50
C ASN A 195 5.02 -18.85 12.97
N GLU A 196 5.19 -17.70 12.32
CA GLU A 196 5.25 -17.62 10.85
C GLU A 196 6.45 -18.40 10.29
N ARG A 197 7.63 -18.28 10.90
CA ARG A 197 8.83 -19.04 10.51
C ARG A 197 8.60 -20.55 10.57
N ARG A 198 7.88 -21.04 11.59
CA ARG A 198 7.51 -22.46 11.70
C ARG A 198 6.54 -22.86 10.58
N ALA A 199 5.54 -22.05 10.29
CA ALA A 199 4.61 -22.29 9.18
C ALA A 199 5.34 -22.37 7.83
N ILE A 200 6.23 -21.41 7.56
CA ILE A 200 7.09 -21.39 6.37
C ILE A 200 7.96 -22.66 6.28
N ARG A 201 8.56 -23.08 7.40
CA ARG A 201 9.36 -24.32 7.45
C ARG A 201 8.50 -25.53 7.11
N LEU A 202 7.31 -25.66 7.68
CA LEU A 202 6.38 -26.76 7.39
C LEU A 202 5.95 -26.76 5.91
N MET A 203 5.64 -25.60 5.35
CA MET A 203 5.34 -25.45 3.92
C MET A 203 6.49 -25.98 3.04
N PHE A 204 7.74 -25.63 3.33
CA PHE A 204 8.88 -26.12 2.54
C PHE A 204 9.14 -27.62 2.72
N LEU A 205 8.94 -28.16 3.93
CA LEU A 205 9.03 -29.59 4.18
C LEU A 205 7.96 -30.37 3.39
N TYR A 206 6.73 -29.86 3.37
CA TYR A 206 5.60 -30.44 2.61
C TYR A 206 5.91 -30.54 1.11
N ASN A 207 6.54 -29.51 0.53
CA ASN A 207 6.91 -29.46 -0.89
C ASN A 207 8.23 -30.18 -1.22
N ARG A 208 8.76 -30.98 -0.30
CA ARG A 208 10.04 -31.72 -0.46
C ARG A 208 11.23 -30.82 -0.80
N LEU A 209 11.16 -29.52 -0.51
CA LEU A 209 12.27 -28.58 -0.60
C LEU A 209 13.22 -28.72 0.61
N VAL A 210 13.48 -29.96 1.01
CA VAL A 210 14.34 -30.32 2.16
C VAL A 210 15.81 -30.33 1.75
N VAL A 211 16.10 -30.53 0.46
CA VAL A 211 17.44 -30.87 -0.04
C VAL A 211 18.44 -29.70 0.07
N GLY A 212 17.95 -28.45 0.23
CA GLY A 212 18.82 -27.28 0.46
C GLY A 212 19.01 -26.88 1.92
N PHE A 213 18.17 -27.34 2.85
CA PHE A 213 18.22 -26.94 4.27
C PHE A 213 19.25 -27.73 5.07
N ARG A 214 19.51 -29.00 4.74
CA ARG A 214 20.42 -29.85 5.53
C ARG A 214 21.90 -29.49 5.38
N ASN A 215 22.31 -28.85 4.28
CA ASN A 215 23.73 -28.69 3.93
C ASN A 215 24.18 -27.24 3.69
N ASN A 216 23.35 -26.23 3.99
CA ASN A 216 23.75 -24.82 3.80
C ASN A 216 23.72 -24.04 5.12
N PRO A 217 24.81 -24.09 5.92
CA PRO A 217 24.91 -23.38 7.20
C PRO A 217 24.70 -21.86 7.07
N ASN A 218 24.84 -21.30 5.86
CA ASN A 218 24.59 -19.88 5.62
C ASN A 218 23.11 -19.47 5.73
N ILE A 219 22.15 -20.38 5.47
CA ILE A 219 20.72 -20.04 5.56
C ILE A 219 20.26 -20.03 7.02
N GLU A 220 20.65 -21.00 7.84
CA GLU A 220 20.41 -20.97 9.30
C GLU A 220 21.17 -19.81 9.98
N PHE A 221 22.35 -19.47 9.47
CA PHE A 221 23.13 -18.32 9.94
C PHE A 221 22.52 -16.96 9.53
N GLU A 222 21.99 -16.83 8.30
CA GLU A 222 21.23 -15.64 7.89
C GLU A 222 19.89 -15.52 8.65
N LEU A 223 19.23 -16.64 8.93
CA LEU A 223 17.99 -16.74 9.71
C LEU A 223 18.17 -16.35 11.17
N SER A 224 19.32 -16.66 11.78
CA SER A 224 19.65 -16.29 13.16
C SER A 224 20.11 -14.84 13.31
N ARG A 225 20.64 -14.23 12.23
CA ARG A 225 20.98 -12.81 12.16
C ARG A 225 19.78 -11.89 11.94
N LYS A 226 18.78 -12.30 11.14
CA LYS A 226 17.56 -11.51 10.92
C LYS A 226 16.59 -11.65 12.09
N ARG A 227 16.91 -11.00 13.21
CA ARG A 227 15.92 -10.69 14.24
C ARG A 227 14.96 -9.63 13.68
N PRO A 228 13.66 -9.62 14.05
CA PRO A 228 12.87 -8.40 13.92
C PRO A 228 13.66 -7.30 14.61
N SER A 229 13.98 -6.23 13.88
CA SER A 229 14.95 -5.24 14.32
C SER A 229 14.47 -4.59 15.61
N SER A 230 15.03 -5.01 16.75
CA SER A 230 14.96 -4.28 18.02
C SER A 230 15.67 -2.92 17.93
N SER A 231 16.34 -2.63 16.80
CA SER A 231 16.93 -1.33 16.48
C SER A 231 15.92 -0.29 15.96
N ILE A 232 14.64 -0.65 15.79
CA ILE A 232 13.55 0.32 15.57
C ILE A 232 12.95 0.78 16.91
N LEU A 233 13.28 0.09 18.01
CA LEU A 233 12.77 0.33 19.37
C LEU A 233 13.84 0.87 20.35
N LYS A 234 14.98 1.35 19.86
CA LYS A 234 15.96 2.05 20.72
C LYS A 234 16.00 3.53 20.34
N ASP A 235 15.24 4.30 21.11
CA ASP A 235 15.52 5.67 21.56
C ASP A 235 16.28 6.58 20.56
N PRO A 236 15.62 7.59 19.95
CA PRO A 236 16.21 8.45 18.92
C PRO A 236 17.30 9.40 19.43
N LEU A 237 17.64 9.39 20.72
CA LEU A 237 18.46 10.44 21.35
C LEU A 237 19.94 10.10 21.58
N ARG A 238 20.52 9.09 20.92
CA ARG A 238 21.95 8.81 21.14
C ARG A 238 22.74 8.44 19.89
N LYS A 239 22.98 9.45 19.04
CA LYS A 239 24.32 9.72 18.47
C LYS A 239 24.39 11.13 17.83
N LYS A 240 25.02 12.02 18.62
CA LYS A 240 25.83 13.20 18.24
C LYS A 240 25.19 14.23 17.28
N GLY A 241 24.63 15.28 17.90
CA GLY A 241 24.90 16.67 17.55
C GLY A 241 24.28 17.20 16.26
N LEU A 242 22.98 17.45 16.26
CA LEU A 242 22.38 18.55 15.49
C LEU A 242 21.03 18.90 16.11
N ALA A 243 20.74 20.20 16.19
CA ALA A 243 19.66 20.81 16.96
C ALA A 243 18.27 20.21 16.71
N SER A 244 17.41 20.29 17.72
CA SER A 244 15.99 19.97 17.66
C SER A 244 15.31 20.62 16.44
N LYS A 245 14.83 19.81 15.50
CA LYS A 245 13.78 20.21 14.57
C LYS A 245 12.56 19.34 14.82
N THR A 246 11.54 19.94 15.41
CA THR A 246 10.14 19.53 15.31
C THR A 246 9.85 19.15 13.85
N LEU A 247 9.31 17.95 13.60
CA LEU A 247 8.93 17.54 12.24
C LEU A 247 7.61 18.23 11.86
N SER A 248 7.66 19.55 11.70
CA SER A 248 6.76 20.26 10.80
C SER A 248 7.04 19.77 9.39
N LEU A 249 5.98 19.37 8.67
CA LEU A 249 6.00 19.06 7.24
C LEU A 249 6.81 20.15 6.50
N PRO A 250 7.93 19.83 5.83
CA PRO A 250 8.66 20.84 5.09
C PRO A 250 7.87 21.21 3.84
N ILE A 251 7.30 22.42 3.86
CA ILE A 251 7.11 23.21 2.66
C ILE A 251 8.51 23.77 2.35
N ASP A 252 9.27 23.09 1.51
CA ASP A 252 10.47 23.68 0.90
C ASP A 252 10.41 23.43 -0.61
N MET A 253 10.06 24.51 -1.33
CA MET A 253 10.54 24.72 -2.68
C MET A 253 12.07 24.90 -2.60
N GLU A 254 12.86 24.02 -3.22
CA GLU A 254 13.93 24.40 -4.17
C GLU A 254 14.84 23.22 -4.57
N THR A 255 15.03 23.14 -5.90
CA THR A 255 16.21 22.70 -6.65
C THR A 255 16.84 21.32 -6.37
N SER A 256 16.44 20.33 -7.17
CA SER A 256 17.28 19.18 -7.53
C SER A 256 16.89 18.67 -8.92
N SER A 257 17.90 18.41 -9.74
CA SER A 257 17.92 18.49 -11.21
C SER A 257 17.53 17.20 -11.94
N ASP A 258 16.40 16.58 -11.62
CA ASP A 258 15.84 15.52 -12.46
C ASP A 258 14.30 15.44 -12.36
N PRO A 259 13.55 15.99 -13.34
CA PRO A 259 12.08 16.10 -13.28
C PRO A 259 11.34 14.86 -13.78
N THR A 260 12.02 13.74 -14.06
CA THR A 260 11.35 12.51 -14.49
C THR A 260 11.12 11.55 -13.31
N LEU A 261 9.85 11.28 -12.98
CA LEU A 261 9.32 10.22 -12.06
C LEU A 261 8.85 10.56 -10.64
N LEU A 262 8.65 11.83 -10.26
CA LEU A 262 8.03 12.15 -8.97
C LEU A 262 6.49 12.20 -9.08
N LEU A 263 5.86 11.01 -9.03
CA LEU A 263 4.53 10.93 -8.43
C LEU A 263 4.69 11.31 -6.95
N PRO A 264 3.87 12.20 -6.37
CA PRO A 264 3.94 12.57 -4.97
C PRO A 264 4.07 11.35 -4.05
N ASP A 265 4.95 11.41 -3.04
CA ASP A 265 5.29 10.25 -2.19
C ASP A 265 4.08 9.57 -1.51
N TYR A 266 2.99 10.32 -1.30
CA TYR A 266 1.73 9.78 -0.76
C TYR A 266 0.95 8.89 -1.75
N LEU A 267 1.22 8.98 -3.06
CA LEU A 267 0.67 8.10 -4.10
C LEU A 267 1.52 6.82 -4.29
N LYS A 268 2.66 6.73 -3.60
CA LYS A 268 3.60 5.59 -3.66
C LYS A 268 3.94 5.11 -2.26
N LEU A 269 2.93 4.64 -1.52
CA LEU A 269 3.19 3.82 -0.33
C LEU A 269 3.67 2.44 -0.79
N SER A 270 4.98 2.21 -0.78
CA SER A 270 5.51 0.84 -0.85
C SER A 270 5.24 0.11 0.47
N ASP A 271 5.15 -1.22 0.45
CA ASP A 271 4.92 -2.04 1.65
C ASP A 271 5.88 -1.69 2.80
N SER A 272 7.11 -1.30 2.48
CA SER A 272 8.11 -0.87 3.44
C SER A 272 7.77 0.48 4.10
N LYS A 273 7.24 1.45 3.34
CA LYS A 273 6.82 2.75 3.89
C LYS A 273 5.54 2.63 4.71
N PHE A 274 4.60 1.79 4.28
CA PHE A 274 3.39 1.49 5.04
C PHE A 274 3.70 0.80 6.38
N THR A 275 4.60 -0.21 6.36
CA THR A 275 5.03 -0.89 7.59
C THR A 275 5.75 0.08 8.53
N GLN A 276 6.59 0.99 8.01
CA GLN A 276 7.23 2.03 8.82
C GLN A 276 6.22 3.00 9.43
N MET A 277 5.22 3.45 8.65
CA MET A 277 4.13 4.32 9.13
C MET A 277 3.34 3.69 10.29
N LEU A 278 3.03 2.38 10.19
CA LEU A 278 2.39 1.66 11.28
C LEU A 278 3.29 1.63 12.54
N LEU A 279 4.60 1.40 12.37
CA LEU A 279 5.55 1.35 13.49
C LEU A 279 5.76 2.73 14.15
N THR A 280 5.86 3.84 13.40
CA THR A 280 6.01 5.18 13.99
C THR A 280 4.76 5.66 14.73
N SER A 281 3.57 5.26 14.28
CA SER A 281 2.33 5.57 15.00
C SER A 281 2.27 4.89 16.38
N THR A 282 2.90 3.72 16.55
CA THR A 282 2.99 3.03 17.84
C THR A 282 3.97 3.67 18.81
N SER A 283 5.03 4.34 18.35
CA SER A 283 6.03 4.97 19.21
C SER A 283 5.59 6.31 19.82
N ASN A 284 4.65 7.03 19.20
CA ASN A 284 4.17 8.33 19.68
C ASN A 284 3.14 8.22 20.83
N ILE A 285 2.74 7.02 21.22
CA ILE A 285 1.73 6.79 22.28
C ILE A 285 2.37 6.53 23.65
N MET A 286 3.71 6.43 23.75
CA MET A 286 4.38 6.09 25.03
C MET A 286 4.58 7.26 26.01
N ASN A 287 3.98 8.43 25.80
CA ASN A 287 4.07 9.53 26.77
C ASN A 287 2.70 10.17 27.03
N GLN A 288 2.10 9.80 28.16
CA GLN A 288 1.35 10.61 29.14
C GLN A 288 0.09 9.90 29.67
N ASP A 289 0.10 9.72 31.00
CA ASP A 289 -0.88 9.04 31.87
C ASP A 289 -2.23 9.78 32.01
N GLU A 290 -2.84 10.24 30.91
CA GLU A 290 -4.19 10.83 30.93
C GLU A 290 -5.01 10.40 29.70
N LEU A 291 -5.44 9.14 29.64
CA LEU A 291 -6.36 8.67 28.60
C LEU A 291 -7.64 8.09 29.22
N ILE A 292 -8.55 9.02 29.49
CA ILE A 292 -9.95 8.81 29.87
C ILE A 292 -10.69 8.18 28.69
N GLU A 293 -11.14 6.93 28.86
CA GLU A 293 -12.27 6.18 28.25
C GLU A 293 -12.61 6.29 26.74
N SER A 294 -11.88 7.09 25.95
CA SER A 294 -12.13 7.36 24.53
C SER A 294 -11.28 6.50 23.58
N GLU A 295 -10.40 5.64 24.10
CA GLU A 295 -9.41 4.88 23.32
C GLU A 295 -9.90 3.54 22.71
N ARG A 296 -11.22 3.29 22.67
CA ARG A 296 -11.75 1.96 22.34
C ARG A 296 -12.20 1.73 20.89
N HIS A 297 -12.07 2.71 20.01
CA HIS A 297 -12.56 2.60 18.64
C HIS A 297 -11.45 2.88 17.62
N ILE A 298 -10.51 1.95 17.46
CA ILE A 298 -9.72 1.92 16.22
C ILE A 298 -10.49 1.09 15.19
N THR A 299 -11.11 1.80 14.26
CA THR A 299 -11.68 1.23 13.04
C THR A 299 -10.55 1.09 12.04
N ILE A 300 -10.16 -0.15 11.76
CA ILE A 300 -9.30 -0.45 10.62
C ILE A 300 -10.20 -0.60 9.40
N TYR A 301 -9.68 -0.31 8.22
CA TYR A 301 -10.41 -0.34 6.97
C TYR A 301 -9.55 -1.00 5.89
N SER A 302 -10.20 -1.79 5.05
CA SER A 302 -9.66 -2.22 3.76
C SER A 302 -10.75 -2.06 2.73
N SER A 303 -10.46 -1.44 1.61
CA SER A 303 -11.37 -1.38 0.47
C SER A 303 -10.66 -1.58 -0.83
N SER A 304 -11.27 -2.40 -1.69
CA SER A 304 -11.00 -2.45 -3.12
C SER A 304 -12.06 -1.62 -3.84
N TYR A 305 -11.68 -0.66 -4.68
CA TYR A 305 -12.67 -0.06 -5.57
C TYR A 305 -12.94 -1.00 -6.75
N THR A 306 -14.19 -1.40 -6.92
CA THR A 306 -14.65 -1.93 -8.21
C THR A 306 -15.27 -0.79 -8.98
N THR A 307 -14.64 -0.39 -10.07
CA THR A 307 -15.33 0.46 -11.03
C THR A 307 -16.43 -0.38 -11.68
N ARG A 308 -17.71 0.01 -11.56
CA ARG A 308 -18.85 -0.76 -12.12
C ARG A 308 -18.55 -1.20 -13.56
N GLN A 309 -18.74 -2.49 -13.83
CA GLN A 309 -18.69 -3.05 -15.19
C GLN A 309 -19.89 -2.56 -15.99
#